data_AF-A0A6I6QYA9-F1
#
_entry.id   AF-A0A6I6QYA9-F1
#
_cell.length_a   1.000
_cell.length_b   1.000
_cell.length_c   1.000
_cell.angle_alpha   90.00
_cell.angle_beta   90.00
_cell.angle_gamma   90.00
#
_symmetry.space_group_name_H-M   'P 1'
#
loop_
_entity.id
_entity.type
_entity.pdbx_description
1 polymer ?
#
loop_
_entity_poly.entity_id
_entity_poly.type
_entity_poly.pdbx_seq_one_letter_code
_entity_poly.pdbx_strand_id
1 'polypeptide(L)'
;MADTTNRRREPKGIPTGGRFARGSSGAGDASDLTAPAEDSVLGGVDAVDMGCPADGSNRFYEVKGRDGAKLFASCIGALKDDGNPFAAAVDVHAPEEYERCRMFLTEDGKAGFAIAEGDELVSVFSRPGKHAGGDVVAKAVELGTRRLDCYDIHGALPCLYGSHGFKPVAYVDWNDDYAPDNWDYGTLGRPRVLAMAVTDDPPAEPAEHVEYDEAVAMARDVARRS
;
A
#
# COMPACT_ATOMS: atom_id res chain seq x y z
N MET A 1 -22.44 33.28 -23.56
CA MET A 1 -22.39 32.55 -22.29
C MET A 1 -22.54 31.07 -22.60
N ALA A 2 -21.42 30.40 -22.82
CA ALA A 2 -21.25 28.94 -22.83
C ALA A 2 -19.80 28.72 -23.25
N ASP A 3 -19.00 28.15 -22.36
CA ASP A 3 -17.98 27.11 -22.60
C ASP A 3 -17.05 27.07 -21.38
N THR A 4 -16.95 25.94 -20.68
CA THR A 4 -15.67 25.18 -20.53
C THR A 4 -16.00 23.83 -19.91
N THR A 5 -16.26 22.86 -20.78
CA THR A 5 -15.80 21.47 -20.72
C THR A 5 -15.22 20.94 -19.39
N ASN A 6 -15.93 19.95 -18.82
CA ASN A 6 -15.40 18.61 -18.56
C ASN A 6 -13.92 18.53 -18.15
N ARG A 7 -13.61 18.85 -16.88
CA ARG A 7 -12.35 18.42 -16.27
C ARG A 7 -12.56 17.04 -15.66
N ARG A 8 -12.17 16.03 -16.44
CA ARG A 8 -11.98 14.65 -16.01
C ARG A 8 -11.31 14.63 -14.63
N ARG A 9 -11.93 13.92 -13.69
CA ARG A 9 -11.23 13.32 -12.56
C ARG A 9 -10.15 12.41 -13.15
N GLU A 10 -8.89 12.83 -13.08
CA GLU A 10 -7.78 11.90 -13.28
C GLU A 10 -7.68 11.06 -11.99
N PRO A 11 -7.79 9.73 -12.06
CA PRO A 11 -7.64 8.89 -10.88
C PRO A 11 -6.20 9.01 -10.37
N LYS A 12 -6.06 9.07 -9.05
CA LYS A 12 -4.80 9.02 -8.29
C LYS A 12 -4.13 7.65 -8.47
N GLY A 13 -3.60 7.43 -9.67
CA GLY A 13 -3.01 6.16 -10.06
C GLY A 13 -1.50 6.21 -10.08
N ILE A 14 -0.90 5.08 -9.69
CA ILE A 14 0.52 4.74 -9.87
C ILE A 14 0.93 5.14 -11.31
N PRO A 15 2.04 5.88 -11.50
CA PRO A 15 2.35 6.56 -12.75
C PRO A 15 2.33 5.61 -13.96
N THR A 16 1.49 5.96 -14.95
CA THR A 16 1.26 5.17 -16.16
C THR A 16 2.28 5.50 -17.23
N GLY A 17 3.26 4.61 -17.44
CA GLY A 17 4.22 4.70 -18.54
C GLY A 17 4.57 3.34 -19.15
N GLY A 18 4.15 3.11 -20.41
CA GLY A 18 4.88 2.21 -21.34
C GLY A 18 4.18 0.95 -21.88
N ARG A 19 3.52 1.11 -23.05
CA ARG A 19 3.71 0.33 -24.31
C ARG A 19 3.49 -1.21 -24.35
N PHE A 20 2.31 -1.59 -24.89
CA PHE A 20 1.91 -2.81 -25.67
C PHE A 20 2.48 -4.21 -25.37
N ALA A 21 1.58 -5.21 -25.19
CA ALA A 21 1.49 -6.43 -26.04
C ALA A 21 0.24 -7.29 -25.72
N ARG A 22 -0.42 -7.80 -26.77
CA ARG A 22 -1.56 -8.75 -26.76
C ARG A 22 -1.08 -10.20 -26.65
N GLY A 23 -1.89 -11.05 -26.03
CA GLY A 23 -1.89 -12.53 -26.19
C GLY A 23 -1.81 -13.25 -24.84
N SER A 24 -2.37 -14.42 -24.59
CA SER A 24 -3.33 -15.31 -25.25
C SER A 24 -3.74 -16.32 -24.16
N SER A 25 -4.95 -16.84 -24.27
CA SER A 25 -5.59 -17.88 -23.46
C SER A 25 -4.73 -19.12 -23.15
N GLY A 26 -4.96 -19.74 -21.98
CA GLY A 26 -4.54 -21.11 -21.70
C GLY A 26 -5.27 -21.66 -20.46
N ALA A 27 -6.22 -22.56 -20.69
CA ALA A 27 -6.89 -23.34 -19.65
C ALA A 27 -5.96 -24.45 -19.14
N GLY A 28 -5.98 -24.70 -17.84
CA GLY A 28 -5.34 -25.85 -17.21
C GLY A 28 -6.18 -26.27 -16.01
N ASP A 29 -6.73 -27.48 -16.12
CA ASP A 29 -7.37 -28.23 -15.06
C ASP A 29 -6.35 -28.60 -13.98
N ALA A 30 -6.71 -28.41 -12.72
CA ALA A 30 -6.01 -29.05 -11.61
C ALA A 30 -7.07 -29.45 -10.59
N SER A 31 -7.50 -30.71 -10.72
CA SER A 31 -8.11 -31.45 -9.63
C SER A 31 -6.96 -31.91 -8.75
N ASP A 32 -6.88 -31.48 -7.49
CA ASP A 32 -6.54 -32.39 -6.40
C ASP A 32 -6.80 -31.77 -5.02
N LEU A 33 -7.30 -32.65 -4.16
CA LEU A 33 -7.99 -32.38 -2.91
C LEU A 33 -7.01 -32.00 -1.79
N THR A 34 -7.19 -30.81 -1.23
CA THR A 34 -6.94 -30.57 0.20
C THR A 34 -8.13 -29.76 0.72
N ALA A 35 -8.82 -30.25 1.74
CA ALA A 35 -9.96 -29.54 2.31
C ALA A 35 -9.51 -28.13 2.73
N PRO A 36 -10.19 -27.04 2.30
CA PRO A 36 -9.79 -25.70 2.69
C PRO A 36 -9.96 -25.57 4.20
N ALA A 37 -8.94 -25.05 4.87
CA ALA A 37 -9.11 -24.49 6.21
C ALA A 37 -10.24 -23.46 6.11
N GLU A 38 -11.31 -23.62 6.88
CA GLU A 38 -12.59 -22.91 6.69
C GLU A 38 -12.56 -21.39 6.98
N ASP A 39 -11.38 -20.77 7.02
CA ASP A 39 -11.15 -19.33 7.23
C ASP A 39 -10.03 -18.76 6.31
N SER A 40 -9.52 -19.55 5.36
CA SER A 40 -8.51 -19.07 4.39
C SER A 40 -9.18 -18.34 3.23
N VAL A 41 -8.86 -17.06 3.06
CA VAL A 41 -9.37 -16.25 1.93
C VAL A 41 -8.61 -16.52 0.62
N LEU A 42 -7.54 -17.31 0.68
CA LEU A 42 -6.64 -17.58 -0.45
C LEU A 42 -7.15 -18.69 -1.38
N GLY A 43 -8.33 -19.24 -1.10
CA GLY A 43 -8.96 -20.26 -1.94
C GLY A 43 -9.21 -19.74 -3.36
N GLY A 44 -8.62 -20.43 -4.36
CA GLY A 44 -8.84 -20.12 -5.78
C GLY A 44 -7.99 -18.97 -6.34
N VAL A 45 -7.00 -18.47 -5.59
CA VAL A 45 -5.97 -17.55 -6.12
C VAL A 45 -4.60 -18.22 -6.14
N ASP A 46 -3.75 -17.81 -7.08
CA ASP A 46 -2.34 -18.20 -7.08
C ASP A 46 -1.63 -17.46 -5.93
N ALA A 47 -1.31 -18.20 -4.87
CA ALA A 47 -0.72 -17.69 -3.65
C ALA A 47 0.58 -18.45 -3.29
N VAL A 48 1.65 -17.70 -3.04
CA VAL A 48 2.95 -18.25 -2.64
C VAL A 48 3.23 -17.89 -1.19
N ASP A 49 3.53 -18.89 -0.34
CA ASP A 49 3.88 -18.68 1.07
C ASP A 49 5.24 -17.94 1.18
N MET A 50 5.22 -16.78 1.84
CA MET A 50 6.40 -15.93 2.09
C MET A 50 6.89 -16.04 3.54
N GLY A 51 6.28 -16.91 4.33
CA GLY A 51 6.61 -17.14 5.73
C GLY A 51 6.25 -15.97 6.65
N CYS A 52 6.83 -16.02 7.84
CA CYS A 52 6.69 -15.01 8.89
C CYS A 52 7.92 -14.07 8.87
N PRO A 53 7.78 -12.78 9.21
CA PRO A 53 8.94 -11.89 9.38
C PRO A 53 9.75 -12.19 10.65
N ALA A 54 9.12 -12.78 11.67
CA ALA A 54 9.74 -13.20 12.92
C ALA A 54 9.05 -14.44 13.52
N ASP A 55 9.71 -15.14 14.43
CA ASP A 55 9.10 -16.28 15.13
C ASP A 55 7.85 -15.84 15.91
N GLY A 56 6.73 -16.54 15.69
CA GLY A 56 5.44 -16.23 16.33
C GLY A 56 4.68 -15.05 15.74
N SER A 57 5.17 -14.44 14.65
CA SER A 57 4.48 -13.36 13.92
C SER A 57 3.54 -13.87 12.83
N ASN A 58 2.79 -12.96 12.21
CA ASN A 58 1.84 -13.31 11.15
C ASN A 58 2.54 -13.86 9.89
N ARG A 59 1.95 -14.91 9.30
CA ARG A 59 2.39 -15.48 8.01
C ARG A 59 1.78 -14.71 6.85
N PHE A 60 2.58 -14.43 5.83
CA PHE A 60 2.17 -13.72 4.62
C PHE A 60 2.27 -14.59 3.37
N TYR A 61 1.40 -14.33 2.41
CA TYR A 61 1.33 -14.99 1.13
C TYR A 61 1.31 -13.95 0.02
N GLU A 62 2.16 -14.13 -0.99
CA GLU A 62 2.15 -13.32 -2.21
C GLU A 62 1.01 -13.80 -3.11
N VAL A 63 -0.01 -12.97 -3.32
CA VAL A 63 -1.12 -13.28 -4.23
C VAL A 63 -0.81 -12.72 -5.62
N LYS A 64 -1.10 -13.51 -6.66
CA LYS A 64 -0.67 -13.22 -8.03
C LYS A 64 -1.83 -13.11 -9.01
N GLY A 65 -1.55 -12.40 -10.09
CA GLY A 65 -2.45 -12.25 -11.22
C GLY A 65 -3.73 -11.50 -10.87
N ARG A 66 -4.67 -11.57 -11.81
CA ARG A 66 -5.94 -10.83 -11.76
C ARG A 66 -6.79 -11.20 -10.54
N ASP A 67 -6.90 -12.48 -10.23
CA ASP A 67 -7.77 -12.92 -9.14
C ASP A 67 -7.16 -12.60 -7.77
N GLY A 68 -5.83 -12.64 -7.64
CA GLY A 68 -5.11 -12.11 -6.48
C GLY A 68 -5.33 -10.60 -6.30
N ALA A 69 -5.28 -9.84 -7.40
CA ALA A 69 -5.53 -8.39 -7.36
C ALA A 69 -6.96 -8.03 -6.94
N LYS A 70 -7.97 -8.77 -7.43
CA LYS A 70 -9.35 -8.61 -6.97
C LYS A 70 -9.51 -8.98 -5.50
N LEU A 71 -8.88 -10.08 -5.06
CA LEU A 71 -8.90 -10.49 -3.66
C LEU A 71 -8.29 -9.42 -2.76
N PHE A 72 -7.10 -8.93 -3.12
CA PHE A 72 -6.42 -7.85 -2.39
C PHE A 72 -7.29 -6.59 -2.29
N ALA A 73 -7.84 -6.13 -3.42
CA ALA A 73 -8.74 -4.99 -3.48
C ALA A 73 -10.01 -5.19 -2.62
N SER A 74 -10.55 -6.42 -2.56
CA SER A 74 -11.68 -6.76 -1.71
C SER A 74 -11.30 -6.73 -0.22
N CYS A 75 -10.15 -7.28 0.16
CA CYS A 75 -9.69 -7.31 1.55
C CYS A 75 -9.44 -5.90 2.11
N ILE A 76 -8.76 -5.04 1.35
CA ILE A 76 -8.51 -3.65 1.76
C ILE A 76 -9.80 -2.81 1.72
N GLY A 77 -10.70 -3.08 0.76
CA GLY A 77 -12.00 -2.41 0.66
C GLY A 77 -12.88 -2.67 1.88
N ALA A 78 -12.80 -3.87 2.47
CA ALA A 78 -13.54 -4.24 3.67
C ALA A 78 -13.15 -3.44 4.93
N LEU A 79 -12.01 -2.71 4.92
CA LEU A 79 -11.68 -1.78 6.01
C LEU A 79 -12.77 -0.73 6.26
N LYS A 80 -13.47 -0.32 5.19
CA LYS A 80 -14.55 0.67 5.26
C LYS A 80 -15.75 0.14 6.05
N ASP A 81 -15.95 -1.18 6.04
CA ASP A 81 -17.07 -1.84 6.71
C ASP A 81 -16.80 -2.10 8.20
N ASP A 82 -15.52 -2.07 8.62
CA ASP A 82 -15.09 -2.34 10.00
C ASP A 82 -15.27 -1.15 10.95
N GLY A 83 -15.72 0.01 10.44
CA GLY A 83 -15.87 1.22 11.24
C GLY A 83 -14.54 1.79 11.75
N ASN A 84 -13.42 1.47 11.10
CA ASN A 84 -12.12 2.03 11.46
C ASN A 84 -12.07 3.53 11.07
N PRO A 85 -11.91 4.45 12.03
CA PRO A 85 -11.88 5.90 11.74
C PRO A 85 -10.73 6.30 10.80
N PHE A 86 -9.68 5.49 10.70
CA PHE A 86 -8.54 5.72 9.82
C PHE A 86 -8.67 5.05 8.44
N ALA A 87 -9.78 4.36 8.15
CA ALA A 87 -9.96 3.68 6.85
C ALA A 87 -9.93 4.66 5.66
N ALA A 88 -10.34 5.92 5.85
CA ALA A 88 -10.28 6.96 4.83
C ALA A 88 -8.84 7.43 4.52
N ALA A 89 -7.87 7.14 5.40
CA ALA A 89 -6.46 7.46 5.22
C ALA A 89 -5.71 6.40 4.39
N VAL A 90 -6.38 5.32 3.98
CA VAL A 90 -5.82 4.27 3.13
C VAL A 90 -6.38 4.42 1.72
N ASP A 91 -5.50 4.58 0.74
CA ASP A 91 -5.90 4.61 -0.67
C ASP A 91 -6.13 3.19 -1.21
N VAL A 92 -7.28 3.01 -1.88
CA VAL A 92 -7.68 1.73 -2.45
C VAL A 92 -7.70 1.88 -3.96
N HIS A 93 -6.73 1.27 -4.61
CA HIS A 93 -6.59 1.29 -6.06
C HIS A 93 -7.51 0.29 -6.75
N ALA A 94 -7.67 0.45 -8.07
CA ALA A 94 -8.38 -0.52 -8.88
C ALA A 94 -7.58 -1.83 -9.00
N PRO A 95 -8.24 -3.00 -9.16
CA PRO A 95 -7.54 -4.28 -9.33
C PRO A 95 -6.49 -4.27 -10.45
N GLU A 96 -6.75 -3.56 -11.55
CA GLU A 96 -5.82 -3.45 -12.68
C GLU A 96 -4.52 -2.71 -12.33
N GLU A 97 -4.55 -1.85 -11.32
CA GLU A 97 -3.37 -1.17 -10.79
C GLU A 97 -2.57 -2.11 -9.90
N TYR A 98 -3.27 -2.88 -9.04
CA TYR A 98 -2.65 -3.90 -8.20
C TYR A 98 -2.04 -5.06 -8.98
N GLU A 99 -2.54 -5.39 -10.18
CA GLU A 99 -1.91 -6.38 -11.07
C GLU A 99 -0.45 -6.02 -11.43
N ARG A 100 -0.04 -4.76 -11.29
CA ARG A 100 1.33 -4.28 -11.51
C ARG A 100 2.19 -4.26 -10.24
N CYS A 101 1.58 -4.53 -9.09
CA CYS A 101 2.22 -4.58 -7.81
C CYS A 101 2.45 -6.02 -7.39
N ARG A 102 3.39 -6.21 -6.47
CA ARG A 102 3.46 -7.46 -5.69
C ARG A 102 2.54 -7.30 -4.49
N MET A 103 1.57 -8.18 -4.31
CA MET A 103 0.53 -8.05 -3.29
C MET A 103 0.69 -9.15 -2.25
N PHE A 104 0.57 -8.80 -0.98
CA PHE A 104 0.78 -9.71 0.12
C PHE A 104 -0.39 -9.64 1.09
N LEU A 105 -0.89 -10.81 1.48
CA LEU A 105 -1.99 -10.96 2.42
C LEU A 105 -1.64 -11.97 3.51
N THR A 106 -2.20 -11.79 4.69
CA THR A 106 -2.31 -12.88 5.67
C THR A 106 -3.34 -13.91 5.20
N GLU A 107 -3.24 -15.15 5.69
CA GLU A 107 -4.15 -16.24 5.30
C GLU A 107 -5.64 -15.92 5.49
N ASP A 108 -5.95 -15.17 6.56
CA ASP A 108 -7.30 -14.71 6.91
C ASP A 108 -7.73 -13.42 6.18
N GLY A 109 -6.85 -12.84 5.35
CA GLY A 109 -7.10 -11.59 4.63
C GLY A 109 -7.26 -10.36 5.52
N LYS A 110 -6.92 -10.45 6.82
CA LYS A 110 -7.12 -9.36 7.78
C LYS A 110 -5.98 -8.36 7.82
N ALA A 111 -4.85 -8.64 7.20
CA ALA A 111 -3.76 -7.70 7.01
C ALA A 111 -3.07 -7.93 5.67
N GLY A 112 -2.44 -6.88 5.16
CA GLY A 112 -1.76 -6.94 3.88
C GLY A 112 -1.06 -5.65 3.49
N PHE A 113 -0.32 -5.74 2.41
CA PHE A 113 0.41 -4.64 1.80
C PHE A 113 0.70 -4.93 0.34
N ALA A 114 1.04 -3.91 -0.42
CA ALA A 114 1.52 -4.06 -1.78
C ALA A 114 2.88 -3.35 -1.96
N ILE A 115 3.70 -3.89 -2.86
CA ILE A 115 4.95 -3.29 -3.28
C ILE A 115 4.80 -2.85 -4.74
N ALA A 116 4.84 -1.54 -4.96
CA ALA A 116 4.84 -0.89 -6.26
C ALA A 116 6.28 -0.56 -6.71
N GLU A 117 6.51 -0.48 -8.01
CA GLU A 117 7.80 -0.08 -8.63
C GLU A 117 9.05 -0.86 -8.14
N GLY A 118 8.86 -2.01 -7.49
CA GLY A 118 9.91 -2.86 -6.96
C GLY A 118 10.37 -2.55 -5.53
N ASP A 119 10.18 -1.32 -5.04
CA ASP A 119 10.71 -0.88 -3.73
C ASP A 119 9.78 0.05 -2.92
N GLU A 120 8.61 0.39 -3.43
CA GLU A 120 7.67 1.32 -2.80
C GLU A 120 6.56 0.57 -2.07
N LEU A 121 6.43 0.81 -0.77
CA LEU A 121 5.35 0.22 0.01
C LEU A 121 4.09 1.07 -0.10
N VAL A 122 3.02 0.44 -0.58
CA VAL A 122 1.72 1.06 -0.78
C VAL A 122 0.62 0.19 -0.18
N SER A 123 -0.54 0.81 0.07
CA SER A 123 -1.78 0.11 0.47
C SER A 123 -1.62 -0.83 1.67
N VAL A 124 -0.94 -0.36 2.72
CA VAL A 124 -0.75 -1.07 3.99
C VAL A 124 -2.05 -1.09 4.78
N PHE A 125 -2.47 -2.27 5.25
CA PHE A 125 -3.61 -2.38 6.14
C PHE A 125 -3.51 -3.50 7.19
N SER A 126 -4.21 -3.29 8.29
CA SER A 126 -4.50 -4.29 9.31
C SER A 126 -5.89 -4.01 9.88
N ARG A 127 -6.78 -5.01 9.85
CA ARG A 127 -8.12 -4.93 10.44
C ARG A 127 -8.05 -4.88 11.97
N PRO A 128 -9.06 -4.31 12.65
CA PRO A 128 -9.13 -4.30 14.11
C PRO A 128 -8.94 -5.70 14.72
N GLY A 129 -8.19 -5.78 15.82
CA GLY A 129 -7.92 -7.04 16.52
C GLY A 129 -6.74 -7.85 15.97
N LYS A 130 -6.36 -7.69 14.69
CA LYS A 130 -5.22 -8.40 14.09
C LYS A 130 -3.86 -7.87 14.57
N HIS A 131 -3.76 -6.56 14.80
CA HIS A 131 -2.56 -5.86 15.29
C HIS A 131 -1.27 -6.18 14.49
N ALA A 132 -1.38 -6.39 13.17
CA ALA A 132 -0.27 -6.86 12.34
C ALA A 132 0.59 -5.73 11.73
N GLY A 133 0.43 -4.48 12.17
CA GLY A 133 1.12 -3.33 11.57
C GLY A 133 2.64 -3.49 11.54
N GLY A 134 3.25 -3.89 12.66
CA GLY A 134 4.70 -4.13 12.72
C GLY A 134 5.14 -5.30 11.85
N ASP A 135 4.39 -6.40 11.84
CA ASP A 135 4.69 -7.57 11.01
C ASP A 135 4.62 -7.25 9.51
N VAL A 136 3.63 -6.45 9.10
CA VAL A 136 3.48 -5.97 7.72
C VAL A 136 4.72 -5.19 7.29
N VAL A 137 5.13 -4.20 8.09
CA VAL A 137 6.29 -3.36 7.74
C VAL A 137 7.59 -4.17 7.77
N ALA A 138 7.75 -5.05 8.76
CA ALA A 138 8.91 -5.94 8.83
C ALA A 138 9.02 -6.83 7.59
N LYS A 139 7.91 -7.46 7.18
CA LYS A 139 7.89 -8.32 5.98
C LYS A 139 8.09 -7.49 4.71
N ALA A 140 7.55 -6.28 4.61
CA ALA A 140 7.79 -5.40 3.47
C ALA A 140 9.28 -5.04 3.31
N VAL A 141 9.94 -4.67 4.41
CA VAL A 141 11.39 -4.35 4.41
C VAL A 141 12.23 -5.58 4.03
N GLU A 142 11.88 -6.77 4.55
CA GLU A 142 12.51 -8.04 4.16
C GLU A 142 12.40 -8.32 2.66
N LEU A 143 11.25 -7.98 2.06
CA LEU A 143 10.95 -8.21 0.64
C LEU A 143 11.50 -7.13 -0.30
N GLY A 144 12.25 -6.16 0.24
CA GLY A 144 13.00 -5.17 -0.54
C GLY A 144 12.37 -3.78 -0.60
N THR A 145 11.31 -3.50 0.18
CA THR A 145 10.82 -2.13 0.31
C THR A 145 11.91 -1.21 0.85
N ARG A 146 12.04 -0.04 0.23
CA ARG A 146 12.95 1.02 0.63
C ARG A 146 12.31 2.39 0.75
N ARG A 147 11.09 2.61 0.25
CA ARG A 147 10.41 3.91 0.33
C ARG A 147 8.91 3.78 0.53
N LEU A 148 8.31 4.83 1.08
CA LEU A 148 6.86 4.98 1.24
C LEU A 148 6.52 6.45 1.45
N ASP A 149 5.24 6.78 1.31
CA ASP A 149 4.63 7.99 1.83
C ASP A 149 3.49 7.65 2.79
N CYS A 150 3.28 8.50 3.79
CA CYS A 150 2.23 8.30 4.78
C CYS A 150 1.71 9.62 5.34
N TYR A 151 0.46 9.61 5.83
CA TYR A 151 -0.05 10.76 6.57
C TYR A 151 0.59 10.83 7.96
N ASP A 152 1.07 12.01 8.34
CA ASP A 152 1.52 12.32 9.70
C ASP A 152 0.33 12.67 10.59
N ILE A 153 -0.48 11.65 10.89
CA ILE A 153 -1.59 11.76 11.84
C ILE A 153 -1.05 11.43 13.23
N HIS A 154 -0.79 12.48 14.02
CA HIS A 154 -0.30 12.38 15.39
C HIS A 154 1.00 11.57 15.54
N GLY A 155 1.84 11.47 14.49
CA GLY A 155 3.10 10.73 14.52
C GLY A 155 2.97 9.21 14.59
N ALA A 156 1.76 8.63 14.57
CA ALA A 156 1.57 7.19 14.76
C ALA A 156 2.20 6.35 13.64
N LEU A 157 1.90 6.69 12.37
CA LEU A 157 2.47 6.03 11.20
C LEU A 157 3.97 6.30 11.04
N PRO A 158 4.46 7.56 11.15
CA PRO A 158 5.89 7.83 11.14
C PRO A 158 6.66 7.06 12.22
N CYS A 159 6.12 6.92 13.44
CA CYS A 159 6.77 6.13 14.49
C CYS A 159 6.81 4.63 14.16
N LEU A 160 5.72 4.08 13.61
CA LEU A 160 5.68 2.68 13.17
C LEU A 160 6.77 2.44 12.10
N TYR A 161 6.74 3.18 11.00
CA TYR A 161 7.73 3.01 9.92
C TYR A 161 9.15 3.32 10.40
N GLY A 162 9.33 4.34 11.24
CA GLY A 162 10.61 4.70 11.84
C GLY A 162 11.26 3.57 12.63
N SER A 163 10.47 2.77 13.33
CA SER A 163 10.97 1.61 14.08
C SER A 163 11.51 0.47 13.19
N HIS A 164 11.14 0.47 11.90
CA HIS A 164 11.61 -0.46 10.88
C HIS A 164 12.67 0.14 9.93
N GLY A 165 13.27 1.27 10.30
CA GLY A 165 14.42 1.85 9.60
C GLY A 165 14.08 2.94 8.58
N PHE A 166 12.80 3.27 8.38
CA PHE A 166 12.43 4.41 7.53
C PHE A 166 12.81 5.72 8.21
N LYS A 167 13.40 6.63 7.44
CA LYS A 167 13.78 7.97 7.86
C LYS A 167 12.93 9.00 7.11
N PRO A 168 12.51 10.10 7.78
CA PRO A 168 11.75 11.16 7.13
C PRO A 168 12.63 11.86 6.09
N VAL A 169 12.07 12.11 4.90
CA VAL A 169 12.78 12.75 3.78
C VAL A 169 12.18 14.10 3.41
N ALA A 170 10.85 14.16 3.23
CA ALA A 170 10.17 15.38 2.82
C ALA A 170 8.71 15.40 3.28
N TYR A 171 8.24 16.59 3.66
CA TYR A 171 6.86 16.86 4.00
C TYR A 171 6.14 17.61 2.87
N VAL A 172 4.94 17.16 2.58
CA VAL A 172 3.97 17.77 1.67
C VAL A 172 2.81 18.30 2.51
N ASP A 173 2.42 19.55 2.28
CA ASP A 173 1.31 20.14 3.01
C ASP A 173 -0.03 19.57 2.56
N TRP A 174 -0.99 19.55 3.49
CA TRP A 174 -2.35 19.12 3.18
C TRP A 174 -2.97 20.02 2.11
N ASN A 175 -3.59 19.39 1.11
CA ASN A 175 -4.38 20.09 0.11
C ASN A 175 -5.81 19.51 0.06
N ASP A 176 -6.79 20.37 0.40
CA ASP A 176 -8.21 20.01 0.42
C ASP A 176 -8.75 19.57 -0.96
N ASP A 177 -8.14 20.02 -2.07
CA ASP A 177 -8.52 19.60 -3.42
C ASP A 177 -8.27 18.10 -3.67
N TYR A 178 -7.38 17.50 -2.88
CA TYR A 178 -7.04 16.09 -2.94
C TYR A 178 -7.66 15.30 -1.78
N ALA A 179 -8.50 15.90 -0.94
CA ALA A 179 -9.19 15.18 0.12
C ALA A 179 -10.17 14.14 -0.48
N PRO A 180 -10.24 12.91 0.05
CA PRO A 180 -11.29 11.96 -0.31
C PRO A 180 -12.69 12.51 -0.02
N ASP A 181 -13.69 12.15 -0.85
CA ASP A 181 -15.08 12.65 -0.74
C ASP A 181 -15.69 12.48 0.67
N ASN A 182 -15.26 11.47 1.44
CA ASN A 182 -15.74 11.16 2.79
C ASN A 182 -14.68 11.38 3.89
N TRP A 183 -13.77 12.35 3.72
CA TRP A 183 -12.74 12.64 4.72
C TRP A 183 -13.33 13.21 6.02
N ASP A 184 -13.02 12.58 7.16
CA ASP A 184 -13.43 13.07 8.47
C ASP A 184 -12.41 14.09 9.00
N TYR A 185 -12.63 15.37 8.71
CA TYR A 185 -11.78 16.46 9.22
C TYR A 185 -11.80 16.60 10.75
N GLY A 186 -12.84 16.10 11.43
CA GLY A 186 -12.93 16.17 12.88
C GLY A 186 -11.99 15.19 13.56
N THR A 187 -11.89 13.97 13.03
CA THR A 187 -11.02 12.92 13.56
C THR A 187 -9.63 12.89 12.92
N LEU A 188 -9.53 13.08 11.61
CA LEU A 188 -8.27 12.96 10.88
C LEU A 188 -7.56 14.31 10.70
N GLY A 189 -8.27 15.43 10.83
CA GLY A 189 -7.71 16.76 10.67
C GLY A 189 -7.27 17.05 9.23
N ARG A 190 -6.17 17.80 9.11
CA ARG A 190 -5.48 18.12 7.86
C ARG A 190 -4.00 17.72 7.98
N PRO A 191 -3.71 16.41 8.00
CA PRO A 191 -2.37 15.92 8.26
C PRO A 191 -1.45 16.23 7.08
N ARG A 192 -0.17 16.44 7.34
CA ARG A 192 0.83 16.53 6.28
C ARG A 192 1.10 15.12 5.74
N VAL A 193 1.53 15.02 4.50
CA VAL A 193 2.07 13.75 3.96
C VAL A 193 3.58 13.77 4.15
N LEU A 194 4.13 12.69 4.67
CA LEU A 194 5.55 12.49 4.89
C LEU A 194 6.05 11.39 3.95
N ALA A 195 6.97 11.75 3.07
CA ALA A 195 7.76 10.80 2.30
C ALA A 195 8.94 10.30 3.14
N MET A 196 9.14 8.98 3.18
CA MET A 196 10.17 8.32 3.97
C MET A 196 10.96 7.32 3.14
N ALA A 197 12.21 7.08 3.53
CA ALA A 197 13.08 6.10 2.90
C ALA A 197 13.92 5.34 3.93
N VAL A 198 14.18 4.06 3.68
CA VAL A 198 15.17 3.27 4.43
C VAL A 198 16.56 3.73 3.98
N THR A 199 17.32 4.32 4.90
CA THR A 199 18.67 4.84 4.63
C THR A 199 19.50 4.97 5.90
N ASP A 200 20.81 4.81 5.75
CA ASP A 200 21.81 5.10 6.79
C ASP A 200 22.32 6.56 6.72
N ASP A 201 22.02 7.28 5.64
CA ASP A 201 22.41 8.68 5.40
C ASP A 201 21.17 9.55 5.12
N PRO A 202 20.27 9.74 6.12
CA PRO A 202 19.10 10.58 5.94
C PRO A 202 19.49 12.06 5.83
N PRO A 203 18.63 12.90 5.22
CA PRO A 203 18.84 14.34 5.27
C PRO A 203 18.89 14.82 6.73
N ALA A 204 19.70 15.86 6.99
CA ALA A 204 19.85 16.42 8.34
C ALA A 204 18.51 16.89 8.93
N GLU A 205 17.66 17.45 8.08
CA GLU A 205 16.26 17.78 8.38
C GLU A 205 15.41 17.40 7.15
N PRO A 206 14.18 16.92 7.32
CA PRO A 206 13.26 16.67 6.21
C PRO A 206 13.00 17.96 5.43
N ALA A 207 12.89 17.87 4.11
CA ALA A 207 12.47 19.01 3.30
C ALA A 207 11.03 19.41 3.63
N GLU A 208 10.75 20.71 3.64
CA GLU A 208 9.46 21.27 4.08
C GLU A 208 8.74 21.91 2.90
N HIS A 209 7.40 21.85 2.89
CA HIS A 209 6.53 22.50 1.89
C HIS A 209 6.84 22.07 0.44
N VAL A 210 7.15 20.79 0.26
CA VAL A 210 7.52 20.22 -1.04
C VAL A 210 6.26 19.74 -1.78
N GLU A 211 6.24 19.86 -3.10
CA GLU A 211 5.17 19.27 -3.93
C GLU A 211 5.23 17.74 -3.88
N TYR A 212 4.07 17.08 -4.03
CA TYR A 212 3.97 15.63 -3.83
C TYR A 212 4.95 14.81 -4.70
N ASP A 213 4.96 15.07 -6.00
CA ASP A 213 5.83 14.35 -6.94
C ASP A 213 7.33 14.54 -6.62
N GLU A 214 7.69 15.73 -6.14
CA GLU A 214 9.06 16.04 -5.72
C GLU A 214 9.42 15.29 -4.43
N ALA A 215 8.53 15.26 -3.44
CA ALA A 215 8.74 14.51 -2.20
C ALA A 215 8.93 13.00 -2.45
N VAL A 216 8.11 12.41 -3.33
CA VAL A 216 8.23 11.00 -3.75
C VAL A 216 9.56 10.77 -4.48
N ALA A 217 9.97 11.69 -5.36
CA ALA A 217 11.25 11.60 -6.07
C ALA A 217 12.44 11.69 -5.10
N MET A 218 12.40 12.59 -4.11
CA MET A 218 13.43 12.70 -3.08
C MET A 218 13.57 11.41 -2.28
N ALA A 219 12.45 10.82 -1.83
CA ALA A 219 12.49 9.55 -1.10
C ALA A 219 13.07 8.41 -1.96
N ARG A 220 12.72 8.35 -3.24
CA ARG A 220 13.30 7.40 -4.21
C ARG A 220 14.81 7.59 -4.37
N ASP A 221 15.27 8.83 -4.46
CA ASP A 221 16.70 9.12 -4.60
C ASP A 221 17.50 8.78 -3.34
N VAL A 222 16.94 9.01 -2.15
CA VAL A 222 17.54 8.62 -0.87
C VAL A 222 17.60 7.10 -0.74
N ALA A 223 16.50 6.41 -1.06
CA ALA A 223 16.44 4.94 -1.04
C ALA A 223 17.49 4.28 -1.95
N ARG A 224 17.78 4.88 -3.12
CA ARG A 224 18.77 4.36 -4.09
C ARG A 224 20.23 4.56 -3.70
N ARG A 225 20.52 5.46 -2.76
CA ARG A 225 21.89 5.73 -2.27
C ARG A 225 22.32 4.76 -1.17
N SER A 226 21.39 3.94 -0.69
CA SER A 226 21.54 3.07 0.47
C SER A 226 21.87 1.63 0.10
#